data_AF-A0A5M3X2F1-F1
#
_entry.id   AF-A0A5M3X2F1-F1
#
_cell.length_a   1.000
_cell.length_b   1.000
_cell.length_c   1.000
_cell.angle_alpha   90.00
_cell.angle_beta   90.00
_cell.angle_gamma   90.00
#
_symmetry.space_group_name_H-M   'P 1'
#
loop_
_entity.id
_entity.type
_entity.pdbx_description
1 polymer ?
#
loop_
_entity_poly.entity_id
_entity_poly.type
_entity_poly.pdbx_seq_one_letter_code
_entity_poly.pdbx_strand_id
1 'polypeptide(L)'
;MPSESEIITRYGTTKATVRETVNILRTEGRIVSRPGKGIFVRKFKRYDRHGSKRHLRSHRPAGTSPTQAETAQQDIRRELQLLGVATVPAPAEIAELLDVPTGTLLVRRRHLITLDGDPAQTANSYFIAEQVQGTRIARHEAIPGGVHAELASVLGRPLTEAREVFVARMPTPQETETLNLLPGTPVVELSRTIYAGEHAVEATSFLFDAGWHRFTYDVPMD
;
A
#
# COMPACT_ATOMS: atom_id res chain seq x y z
N MET A 1 25.04 -15.69 6.42
CA MET A 1 25.51 -16.59 5.34
C MET A 1 27.02 -16.74 5.49
N PRO A 2 27.67 -17.82 5.00
CA PRO A 2 29.14 -17.90 5.01
C PRO A 2 29.78 -16.67 4.36
N SER A 3 30.97 -16.31 4.82
CA SER A 3 31.81 -15.25 4.26
C SER A 3 32.25 -15.55 2.82
N GLU A 4 32.66 -14.53 2.06
CA GLU A 4 33.17 -14.73 0.70
C GLU A 4 34.32 -15.75 0.66
N SER A 5 35.25 -15.68 1.62
CA SER A 5 36.38 -16.60 1.73
C SER A 5 35.94 -18.05 1.97
N GLU A 6 34.94 -18.27 2.82
CA GLU A 6 34.40 -19.62 3.05
C GLU A 6 33.71 -20.18 1.80
N ILE A 7 33.01 -19.34 1.02
CA ILE A 7 32.38 -19.74 -0.24
C ILE A 7 33.45 -20.12 -1.28
N ILE A 8 34.52 -19.31 -1.40
CA ILE A 8 35.66 -19.59 -2.29
C ILE A 8 36.26 -20.96 -1.97
N THR A 9 36.63 -21.19 -0.71
CA THR A 9 37.25 -22.44 -0.26
C THR A 9 36.32 -23.63 -0.46
N ARG A 10 35.04 -23.49 -0.08
CA ARG A 10 34.07 -24.58 -0.14
C ARG A 10 33.75 -25.04 -1.57
N TYR A 11 33.66 -24.11 -2.51
CA TYR A 11 33.24 -24.40 -3.89
C TYR A 11 34.37 -24.34 -4.92
N GLY A 12 35.63 -24.14 -4.48
CA GLY A 12 36.78 -24.10 -5.37
C GLY A 12 36.67 -23.02 -6.46
N THR A 13 36.10 -21.86 -6.12
CA THR A 13 35.75 -20.82 -7.10
C THR A 13 36.58 -19.55 -6.93
N THR A 14 36.36 -18.54 -7.76
CA THR A 14 37.07 -17.26 -7.69
C THR A 14 36.28 -16.21 -6.91
N LYS A 15 36.99 -15.21 -6.38
CA LYS A 15 36.36 -14.04 -5.74
C LYS A 15 35.42 -13.28 -6.67
N ALA A 16 35.76 -13.19 -7.96
CA ALA A 16 34.91 -12.54 -8.96
C ALA A 16 33.57 -13.28 -9.08
N THR A 17 33.62 -14.62 -9.18
CA THR A 17 32.41 -15.47 -9.24
C THR A 17 31.55 -15.33 -7.99
N VAL A 18 32.14 -15.35 -6.78
CA VAL A 18 31.37 -15.19 -5.53
C VAL A 18 30.68 -13.83 -5.47
N ARG A 19 31.38 -12.75 -5.85
CA ARG A 19 30.80 -11.40 -5.87
C ARG A 19 29.66 -11.29 -6.87
N GLU A 20 29.81 -11.90 -8.05
CA GLU A 20 28.75 -11.92 -9.06
C GLU A 20 27.51 -12.66 -8.55
N THR A 21 27.68 -13.87 -7.99
CA THR A 21 26.58 -14.62 -7.39
C THR A 21 25.88 -13.84 -6.27
N VAL A 22 26.65 -13.18 -5.40
CA VAL A 22 26.10 -12.30 -4.35
C VAL A 22 25.33 -11.12 -4.94
N ASN A 23 25.81 -10.53 -6.04
CA ASN A 23 25.10 -9.45 -6.70
C ASN A 23 23.79 -9.94 -7.31
N ILE A 24 23.78 -11.08 -8.00
CA ILE A 24 22.57 -11.70 -8.56
C ILE A 24 21.54 -11.95 -7.46
N LEU A 25 21.94 -12.62 -6.37
CA LEU A 25 21.05 -12.91 -5.24
C LEU A 25 20.50 -11.64 -4.57
N ARG A 26 21.28 -10.56 -4.56
CA ARG A 26 20.84 -9.25 -4.03
C ARG A 26 19.83 -8.61 -4.97
N THR A 27 20.08 -8.63 -6.28
CA THR A 27 19.17 -8.10 -7.31
C THR A 27 17.85 -8.87 -7.35
N GLU A 28 17.88 -10.17 -7.07
CA GLU A 28 16.67 -11.00 -6.89
C GLU A 28 15.99 -10.83 -5.52
N GLY A 29 16.53 -9.98 -4.65
CA GLY A 29 15.98 -9.72 -3.31
C GLY A 29 16.08 -10.91 -2.34
N ARG A 30 16.91 -11.93 -2.62
CA ARG A 30 17.09 -13.13 -1.78
C ARG A 30 17.96 -12.88 -0.55
N ILE A 31 18.86 -11.91 -0.65
CA ILE A 31 19.78 -11.54 0.42
C ILE A 31 19.78 -10.03 0.68
N VAL A 32 20.19 -9.64 1.88
CA VAL A 32 20.38 -8.25 2.28
C VAL A 32 21.76 -8.07 2.91
N SER A 33 22.44 -6.99 2.52
CA SER A 33 23.70 -6.58 3.14
C SER A 33 23.40 -5.70 4.35
N ARG A 34 24.02 -6.00 5.49
CA ARG A 34 23.98 -5.14 6.68
C ARG A 34 25.38 -4.56 6.91
N PRO A 35 25.57 -3.24 6.82
CA PRO A 35 26.87 -2.61 7.02
C PRO A 35 27.53 -3.08 8.33
N GLY A 36 28.79 -3.49 8.25
CA GLY A 36 29.57 -4.02 9.38
C GLY A 36 29.12 -5.39 9.94
N LYS A 37 28.04 -5.98 9.43
CA LYS A 37 27.49 -7.26 9.92
C LYS A 37 27.51 -8.39 8.89
N GLY A 38 27.74 -8.07 7.61
CA GLY A 38 27.83 -9.04 6.53
C GLY A 38 26.53 -9.25 5.76
N ILE A 39 26.38 -10.42 5.13
CA ILE A 39 25.29 -10.74 4.21
C ILE A 39 24.37 -11.80 4.82
N PHE A 40 23.06 -11.52 4.77
CA PHE A 40 22.02 -12.34 5.38
C PHE A 40 20.98 -12.75 4.35
N VAL A 41 20.42 -13.95 4.51
CA VAL A 41 19.19 -14.33 3.80
C VAL A 41 18.10 -13.36 4.23
N ARG A 42 17.40 -12.78 3.25
CA ARG A 42 16.33 -11.84 3.52
C ARG A 42 15.15 -12.61 4.13
N LYS A 43 14.68 -12.16 5.29
CA LYS A 43 13.44 -12.63 5.92
C LYS A 43 12.38 -11.55 5.72
N PHE A 44 11.18 -11.98 5.35
CA PHE A 44 10.02 -11.10 5.18
C PHE A 44 9.11 -11.26 6.40
N LYS A 45 8.82 -10.17 7.10
CA LYS A 45 7.70 -10.12 8.06
C LYS A 45 6.48 -9.71 7.25
N ARG A 46 5.63 -10.67 6.88
CA ARG A 46 4.48 -10.43 6.02
C ARG A 46 3.25 -10.13 6.87
N TYR A 47 2.58 -9.03 6.54
CA TYR A 47 1.28 -8.60 6.99
C TYR A 47 0.22 -9.16 6.03
N ASP A 48 -0.72 -9.93 6.56
CA ASP A 48 -1.84 -10.47 5.80
C ASP A 48 -2.95 -9.45 5.68
N ARG A 49 -3.26 -9.08 4.45
CA ARG A 49 -4.36 -8.19 4.09
C ARG A 49 -5.49 -9.03 3.50
N HIS A 50 -6.57 -9.20 4.25
CA HIS A 50 -7.68 -10.08 3.88
C HIS A 50 -8.71 -9.33 3.03
N GLY A 51 -8.62 -9.46 1.70
CA GLY A 51 -9.37 -8.65 0.73
C GLY A 51 -10.89 -8.80 0.79
N SER A 52 -11.42 -10.03 0.82
CA SER A 52 -12.82 -10.29 0.49
C SER A 52 -13.86 -9.85 1.53
N LYS A 53 -13.50 -9.77 2.82
CA LYS A 53 -14.45 -9.46 3.91
C LYS A 53 -14.13 -8.18 4.69
N ARG A 54 -12.99 -7.54 4.42
CA ARG A 54 -12.49 -6.42 5.24
C ARG A 54 -13.40 -5.20 5.32
N HIS A 55 -14.19 -4.94 4.27
CA HIS A 55 -15.10 -3.78 4.27
C HIS A 55 -16.39 -4.04 5.05
N LEU A 56 -16.68 -5.29 5.42
CA LEU A 56 -17.84 -5.65 6.22
C LEU A 56 -17.67 -5.17 7.67
N ARG A 57 -18.60 -4.33 8.13
CA ARG A 57 -18.57 -3.80 9.51
C ARG A 57 -18.61 -4.91 10.56
N SER A 58 -19.23 -6.06 10.28
CA SER A 58 -19.33 -7.21 11.17
C SER A 58 -18.00 -7.87 11.51
N HIS A 59 -16.94 -7.61 10.72
CA HIS A 59 -15.63 -8.24 10.88
C HIS A 59 -14.62 -7.38 11.64
N ARG A 60 -15.05 -6.25 12.22
CA ARG A 60 -14.14 -5.32 12.92
C ARG A 60 -14.78 -4.72 14.19
N PRO A 61 -13.98 -4.46 15.24
CA PRO A 61 -14.44 -3.68 16.39
C PRO A 61 -15.00 -2.33 15.96
N ALA A 62 -16.06 -1.88 16.66
CA ALA A 62 -16.69 -0.59 16.38
C ALA A 62 -15.66 0.55 16.43
N GLY A 63 -15.70 1.44 15.43
CA GLY A 63 -14.80 2.60 15.34
C GLY A 63 -13.40 2.33 14.77
N THR A 64 -13.00 1.07 14.50
CA THR A 64 -11.69 0.75 13.91
C THR A 64 -11.78 0.58 12.41
N SER A 65 -10.88 1.14 11.60
CA SER A 65 -10.84 0.87 10.15
C SER A 65 -10.47 -0.60 9.85
N PRO A 66 -10.82 -1.14 8.66
CA PRO A 66 -10.46 -2.52 8.29
C PRO A 66 -8.97 -2.82 8.48
N THR A 67 -8.10 -1.93 8.01
CA THR A 67 -6.65 -2.07 8.17
C THR A 67 -6.18 -2.02 9.61
N GLN A 68 -6.82 -1.23 10.48
CA GLN A 68 -6.44 -1.17 11.90
C GLN A 68 -6.77 -2.48 12.62
N ALA A 69 -7.94 -3.05 12.33
CA ALA A 69 -8.33 -4.34 12.89
C ALA A 69 -7.39 -5.46 12.43
N GLU A 70 -7.08 -5.52 11.13
CA GLU A 70 -6.17 -6.52 10.55
C GLU A 70 -4.75 -6.45 11.14
N THR A 71 -4.18 -5.24 11.31
CA THR A 71 -2.84 -5.10 11.89
C THR A 71 -2.80 -5.40 13.38
N ALA A 72 -3.85 -5.05 14.12
CA ALA A 72 -3.95 -5.37 15.54
C ALA A 72 -4.04 -6.88 15.80
N GLN A 73 -4.75 -7.63 14.94
CA GLN A 73 -4.83 -9.10 15.03
C GLN A 73 -3.49 -9.80 14.76
N GLN A 74 -2.53 -9.10 14.16
CA GLN A 74 -1.23 -9.65 13.76
C GLN A 74 -0.06 -9.03 14.56
N ASP A 75 -0.35 -8.30 15.65
CA ASP A 75 0.62 -7.60 16.47
C ASP A 75 1.57 -6.69 15.65
N ILE A 76 1.02 -5.99 14.65
CA ILE A 76 1.74 -5.04 13.81
C ILE A 76 1.35 -3.62 14.22
N ARG A 77 2.33 -2.80 14.59
CA ARG A 77 2.10 -1.38 14.89
C ARG A 77 1.95 -0.62 13.58
N ARG A 78 0.73 -0.18 13.30
CA ARG A 78 0.42 0.61 12.10
C ARG A 78 0.24 2.09 12.43
N GLU A 79 0.94 2.95 11.72
CA GLU A 79 0.76 4.40 11.83
C GLU A 79 0.38 5.00 10.46
N LEU A 80 -0.52 5.98 10.48
CA LEU A 80 -1.02 6.66 9.28
C LEU A 80 -0.61 8.13 9.35
N GLN A 81 0.30 8.54 8.47
CA GLN A 81 0.75 9.93 8.38
C GLN A 81 0.08 10.61 7.19
N LEU A 82 -0.73 11.64 7.45
CA LEU A 82 -1.26 12.51 6.40
C LEU A 82 -0.14 13.43 5.91
N LEU A 83 0.23 13.28 4.64
CA LEU A 83 1.30 14.05 4.01
C LEU A 83 0.79 15.35 3.36
N GLY A 84 -0.49 15.38 2.98
CA GLY A 84 -1.05 16.53 2.29
C GLY A 84 -2.50 16.34 1.86
N VAL A 85 -3.21 17.45 1.74
CA VAL A 85 -4.55 17.55 1.17
C VAL A 85 -4.55 18.70 0.18
N ALA A 86 -5.01 18.47 -1.04
CA ALA A 86 -5.05 19.50 -2.08
C ALA A 86 -6.20 19.26 -3.05
N THR A 87 -6.77 20.34 -3.57
CA THR A 87 -7.66 20.27 -4.74
C THR A 87 -6.79 20.20 -5.99
N VAL A 88 -7.01 19.20 -6.84
CA VAL A 88 -6.22 18.93 -8.05
C VAL A 88 -7.14 18.58 -9.21
N PRO A 89 -6.76 18.89 -10.47
CA PRO A 89 -7.45 18.34 -11.63
C PRO A 89 -7.27 16.82 -11.66
N ALA A 90 -8.33 16.09 -12.03
CA ALA A 90 -8.33 14.64 -12.15
C ALA A 90 -7.30 14.18 -13.21
N PRO A 91 -6.28 13.39 -12.82
CA PRO A 91 -5.48 12.62 -13.78
C PRO A 91 -6.37 11.68 -14.58
N ALA A 92 -5.98 11.35 -15.81
CA ALA A 92 -6.81 10.55 -16.72
C ALA A 92 -7.21 9.20 -16.12
N GLU A 93 -6.27 8.50 -15.48
CA GLU A 93 -6.49 7.21 -14.84
C GLU A 93 -7.45 7.29 -13.65
N ILE A 94 -7.44 8.39 -12.90
CA ILE A 94 -8.36 8.60 -11.78
C ILE A 94 -9.74 9.04 -12.27
N ALA A 95 -9.79 9.84 -13.34
CA ALA A 95 -11.01 10.29 -13.97
C ALA A 95 -11.80 9.09 -14.53
N GLU A 96 -11.12 8.14 -15.18
CA GLU A 96 -11.70 6.88 -15.65
C GLU A 96 -12.27 6.06 -14.49
N LEU A 97 -11.54 5.89 -13.38
CA LEU A 97 -12.01 5.14 -12.21
C LEU A 97 -13.24 5.78 -11.54
N LEU A 98 -13.35 7.10 -11.59
CA LEU A 98 -14.46 7.87 -11.02
C LEU A 98 -15.62 8.10 -12.00
N ASP A 99 -15.47 7.71 -13.27
CA ASP A 99 -16.42 8.03 -14.35
C ASP A 99 -16.72 9.54 -14.45
N VAL A 100 -15.67 10.36 -14.48
CA VAL A 100 -15.76 11.82 -14.64
C VAL A 100 -14.86 12.31 -15.78
N PRO A 101 -15.10 13.50 -16.35
CA PRO A 101 -14.18 14.10 -17.30
C PRO A 101 -12.78 14.28 -16.71
N THR A 102 -11.74 14.04 -17.52
CA THR A 102 -10.35 14.39 -17.15
C THR A 102 -10.27 15.88 -16.81
N GLY A 103 -9.52 16.23 -15.77
CA GLY A 103 -9.42 17.61 -15.29
C GLY A 103 -10.51 18.05 -14.31
N THR A 104 -11.56 17.25 -14.10
CA THR A 104 -12.54 17.46 -13.01
C THR A 104 -11.82 17.72 -11.69
N LEU A 105 -12.24 18.73 -10.92
CA LEU A 105 -11.57 19.03 -9.66
C LEU A 105 -11.85 17.95 -8.61
N LEU A 106 -10.79 17.41 -8.04
CA LEU A 106 -10.82 16.39 -7.00
C LEU A 106 -10.09 16.89 -5.75
N VAL A 107 -10.58 16.54 -4.57
CA VAL A 107 -9.80 16.62 -3.34
C VAL A 107 -8.93 15.37 -3.26
N ARG A 108 -7.61 15.54 -3.29
CA ARG A 108 -6.62 14.47 -3.08
C ARG A 108 -6.09 14.51 -1.66
N ARG A 109 -6.16 13.39 -0.94
CA ARG A 109 -5.51 13.16 0.36
C ARG A 109 -4.38 12.16 0.18
N ARG A 110 -3.16 12.54 0.55
CA ARG A 110 -1.97 11.66 0.46
C ARG A 110 -1.56 11.16 1.83
N HIS A 111 -1.29 9.88 1.95
CA HIS A 111 -0.80 9.28 3.18
C HIS A 111 0.44 8.41 2.95
N LEU A 112 1.31 8.40 3.95
CA LEU A 112 2.32 7.36 4.17
C LEU A 112 1.86 6.47 5.32
N ILE A 113 1.97 5.17 5.15
CA ILE A 113 1.61 4.17 6.16
C ILE A 113 2.89 3.43 6.54
N THR A 114 3.18 3.41 7.83
CA THR A 114 4.29 2.62 8.37
C THR A 114 3.76 1.37 9.09
N LEU A 115 4.51 0.28 8.99
CA LEU A 115 4.30 -0.97 9.72
C LEU A 115 5.55 -1.22 10.56
N ASP A 116 5.38 -1.31 11.88
CA ASP A 116 6.45 -1.38 12.88
C ASP A 116 7.48 -0.24 12.82
N GLY A 117 7.16 0.84 12.13
CA GLY A 117 8.03 2.01 11.91
C GLY A 117 8.66 2.06 10.52
N ASP A 118 8.56 0.99 9.72
CA ASP A 118 9.05 0.98 8.34
C ASP A 118 7.96 1.48 7.37
N PRO A 119 8.27 2.41 6.43
CA PRO A 119 7.32 2.85 5.43
C PRO A 119 6.98 1.71 4.47
N ALA A 120 5.75 1.21 4.55
CA ALA A 120 5.34 -0.02 3.87
C ALA A 120 4.30 0.24 2.77
N GLN A 121 3.63 1.39 2.80
CA GLN A 121 2.55 1.69 1.86
C GLN A 121 2.36 3.21 1.68
N THR A 122 2.02 3.64 0.47
CA THR A 122 1.44 4.96 0.20
C THR A 122 -0.01 4.85 -0.24
N ALA A 123 -0.80 5.91 -0.01
CA ALA A 123 -2.18 6.00 -0.44
C ALA A 123 -2.53 7.42 -0.92
N ASN A 124 -3.06 7.53 -2.13
CA ASN A 124 -3.63 8.75 -2.67
C ASN A 124 -5.13 8.54 -2.88
N SER A 125 -5.96 9.04 -1.97
CA SER A 125 -7.42 9.02 -2.10
C SER A 125 -7.91 10.28 -2.77
N TYR A 126 -8.83 10.13 -3.72
CA TYR A 126 -9.42 11.18 -4.53
C TYR A 126 -10.93 11.18 -4.37
N PHE A 127 -11.50 12.37 -4.15
CA PHE A 127 -12.92 12.59 -3.95
C PHE A 127 -13.38 13.72 -4.87
N ILE A 128 -14.57 13.62 -5.45
CA ILE A 128 -15.13 14.68 -6.29
C ILE A 128 -15.27 15.94 -5.44
N ALA A 129 -14.58 17.02 -5.83
CA ALA A 129 -14.42 18.18 -4.97
C ALA A 129 -15.77 18.77 -4.56
N GLU A 130 -16.68 18.95 -5.52
CA GLU A 130 -18.03 19.49 -5.29
C GLU A 130 -18.81 18.73 -4.21
N GLN A 131 -18.60 17.43 -4.08
CA GLN A 131 -19.30 16.60 -3.09
C GLN A 131 -18.72 16.74 -1.68
N VAL A 132 -17.46 17.13 -1.54
CA VAL A 132 -16.74 17.08 -0.26
C VAL A 132 -16.16 18.42 0.20
N GLN A 133 -16.31 19.49 -0.59
CA GLN A 133 -15.89 20.83 -0.18
C GLN A 133 -16.54 21.22 1.15
N GLY A 134 -15.77 21.91 2.02
CA GLY A 134 -16.23 22.33 3.34
C GLY A 134 -16.23 21.24 4.43
N THR A 135 -16.11 19.97 4.06
CA THR A 135 -16.07 18.83 5.01
C THR A 135 -14.67 18.57 5.56
N ARG A 136 -14.51 17.61 6.48
CA ARG A 136 -13.18 17.21 6.97
C ARG A 136 -12.33 16.52 5.90
N ILE A 137 -12.96 15.94 4.87
CA ILE A 137 -12.26 15.30 3.74
C ILE A 137 -11.38 16.31 3.01
N ALA A 138 -11.82 17.56 2.89
CA ALA A 138 -11.09 18.65 2.24
C ALA A 138 -10.03 19.34 3.14
N ARG A 139 -9.88 18.93 4.41
CA ARG A 139 -9.01 19.59 5.40
C ARG A 139 -7.81 18.72 5.76
N HIS A 140 -6.68 19.35 6.04
CA HIS A 140 -5.45 18.67 6.47
C HIS A 140 -5.51 18.25 7.95
N GLU A 141 -6.44 17.38 8.28
CA GLU A 141 -6.68 16.87 9.63
C GLU A 141 -7.12 15.40 9.61
N ALA A 142 -7.07 14.74 10.76
CA ALA A 142 -7.64 13.41 10.92
C ALA A 142 -9.17 13.47 10.81
N ILE A 143 -9.77 12.37 10.31
CA ILE A 143 -11.22 12.23 10.19
C ILE A 143 -11.68 11.21 11.23
N PRO A 144 -12.30 11.64 12.35
CA PRO A 144 -12.85 10.73 13.35
C PRO A 144 -13.84 9.76 12.72
N GLY A 145 -13.77 8.47 13.08
CA GLY A 145 -14.60 7.41 12.46
C GLY A 145 -14.16 6.99 11.05
N GLY A 146 -13.23 7.70 10.43
CA GLY A 146 -12.62 7.35 9.15
C GLY A 146 -13.33 7.97 7.92
N VAL A 147 -12.57 8.06 6.83
CA VAL A 147 -12.99 8.78 5.61
C VAL A 147 -14.26 8.23 4.97
N HIS A 148 -14.46 6.91 4.96
CA HIS A 148 -15.67 6.30 4.40
C HIS A 148 -16.94 6.62 5.22
N ALA A 149 -16.82 6.81 6.54
CA ALA A 149 -17.96 7.16 7.38
C ALA A 149 -18.39 8.63 7.16
N GLU A 150 -17.41 9.54 7.10
CA GLU A 150 -17.61 10.94 6.73
C GLU A 150 -18.21 11.05 5.31
N LEU A 151 -17.66 10.31 4.34
CA LEU A 151 -18.15 10.34 2.95
C LEU A 151 -19.61 9.87 2.86
N ALA A 152 -19.97 8.76 3.50
CA ALA A 152 -21.35 8.28 3.52
C ALA A 152 -22.32 9.30 4.17
N SER A 153 -21.86 9.96 5.25
CA SER A 153 -22.63 11.00 5.94
C SER A 153 -22.88 12.21 5.04
N VAL A 154 -21.83 12.71 4.37
CA VAL A 154 -21.90 13.87 3.48
C VAL A 154 -22.77 13.60 2.25
N LEU A 155 -22.69 12.38 1.68
CA LEU A 155 -23.50 11.99 0.53
C LEU A 155 -24.96 11.65 0.90
N GLY A 156 -25.27 11.48 2.19
CA GLY A 156 -26.60 11.06 2.65
C GLY A 156 -27.00 9.64 2.21
N ARG A 157 -26.04 8.80 1.81
CA ARG A 157 -26.29 7.42 1.31
C ARG A 157 -25.14 6.47 1.64
N PRO A 158 -25.42 5.16 1.79
CA PRO A 158 -24.40 4.18 2.13
C PRO A 158 -23.44 3.93 0.96
N LEU A 159 -22.20 3.56 1.31
CA LEU A 159 -21.23 2.98 0.36
C LEU A 159 -21.56 1.50 0.19
N THR A 160 -21.65 1.04 -1.06
CA THR A 160 -22.21 -0.26 -1.42
C THR A 160 -21.17 -1.27 -1.85
N GLU A 161 -20.17 -0.84 -2.62
CA GLU A 161 -19.18 -1.73 -3.22
C GLU A 161 -17.78 -1.11 -3.17
N ALA A 162 -16.77 -1.97 -3.07
CA ALA A 162 -15.38 -1.62 -3.29
C ALA A 162 -14.82 -2.55 -4.37
N ARG A 163 -14.37 -1.98 -5.49
CA ARG A 163 -13.65 -2.70 -6.53
C ARG A 163 -12.17 -2.42 -6.40
N GLU A 164 -11.36 -3.46 -6.17
CA GLU A 164 -9.90 -3.36 -6.12
C GLU A 164 -9.29 -4.04 -7.35
N VAL A 165 -8.33 -3.38 -8.01
CA VAL A 165 -7.54 -3.91 -9.13
C VAL A 165 -6.08 -3.79 -8.76
N PHE A 166 -5.31 -4.88 -8.88
CA PHE A 166 -3.91 -4.92 -8.49
C PHE A 166 -2.99 -5.30 -9.65
N VAL A 167 -1.82 -4.68 -9.68
CA VAL A 167 -0.73 -4.97 -10.62
C VAL A 167 0.57 -5.07 -9.85
N ALA A 168 1.32 -6.15 -10.06
CA ALA A 168 2.67 -6.29 -9.53
C ALA A 168 3.70 -5.81 -10.56
N ARG A 169 4.66 -4.99 -10.13
CA ARG A 169 5.74 -4.49 -10.99
C ARG A 169 6.98 -4.13 -10.18
N MET A 170 8.08 -3.84 -10.86
CA MET A 170 9.25 -3.23 -10.20
C MET A 170 8.96 -1.76 -9.86
N PRO A 171 9.49 -1.25 -8.73
CA PRO A 171 9.32 0.14 -8.34
C PRO A 171 10.13 1.08 -9.23
N THR A 172 9.67 2.32 -9.33
CA THR A 172 10.47 3.44 -9.83
C THR A 172 11.52 3.88 -8.78
N PRO A 173 12.52 4.69 -9.16
CA PRO A 173 13.48 5.25 -8.19
C PRO A 173 12.80 6.03 -7.06
N GLN A 174 11.83 6.88 -7.39
CA GLN A 174 11.09 7.67 -6.39
C GLN A 174 10.31 6.79 -5.40
N GLU A 175 9.70 5.71 -5.88
CA GLU A 175 8.97 4.76 -5.03
C GLU A 175 9.93 3.98 -4.12
N THR A 176 11.10 3.59 -4.66
CA THR A 176 12.17 2.94 -3.91
C THR A 176 12.63 3.82 -2.74
N GLU A 177 12.87 5.10 -3.00
CA GLU A 177 13.24 6.07 -1.97
C GLU A 177 12.10 6.28 -0.96
N THR A 178 10.87 6.46 -1.43
CA THR A 178 9.71 6.77 -0.58
C THR A 178 9.40 5.64 0.42
N LEU A 179 9.51 4.39 -0.01
CA LEU A 179 9.22 3.22 0.80
C LEU A 179 10.48 2.53 1.36
N ASN A 180 11.67 3.15 1.20
CA ASN A 180 12.95 2.55 1.60
C ASN A 180 13.11 1.09 1.10
N LEU A 181 12.71 0.82 -0.14
CA LEU A 181 12.67 -0.53 -0.66
C LEU A 181 14.09 -1.09 -0.79
N LEU A 182 14.27 -2.32 -0.32
CA LEU A 182 15.50 -3.05 -0.58
C LEU A 182 15.60 -3.41 -2.08
N PRO A 183 16.82 -3.57 -2.64
CA PRO A 183 16.99 -4.05 -4.00
C PRO A 183 16.21 -5.35 -4.27
N GLY A 184 15.68 -5.48 -5.47
CA GLY A 184 14.90 -6.65 -5.88
C GLY A 184 13.54 -6.78 -5.19
N THR A 185 13.03 -5.72 -4.57
CA THR A 185 11.68 -5.71 -3.98
C THR A 185 10.67 -5.19 -4.99
N PRO A 186 9.71 -6.01 -5.46
CA PRO A 186 8.60 -5.52 -6.26
C PRO A 186 7.66 -4.66 -5.41
N VAL A 187 6.81 -3.91 -6.10
CA VAL A 187 5.67 -3.23 -5.50
C VAL A 187 4.37 -3.82 -6.04
N VAL A 188 3.32 -3.73 -5.23
CA VAL A 188 1.95 -3.95 -5.69
C VAL A 188 1.27 -2.60 -5.78
N GLU A 189 0.91 -2.21 -7.00
CA GLU A 189 0.03 -1.09 -7.25
C GLU A 189 -1.41 -1.57 -7.13
N LEU A 190 -2.25 -0.84 -6.41
CA LEU A 190 -3.66 -1.18 -6.26
C LEU A 190 -4.50 0.06 -6.45
N SER A 191 -5.40 0.00 -7.42
CA SER A 191 -6.46 0.98 -7.61
C SER A 191 -7.73 0.47 -6.96
N ARG A 192 -8.37 1.31 -6.16
CA ARG A 192 -9.65 1.00 -5.51
C ARG A 192 -10.68 2.04 -5.86
N THR A 193 -11.83 1.61 -6.37
CA THR A 193 -13.01 2.47 -6.52
C THR A 193 -14.05 2.07 -5.47
N ILE A 194 -14.58 3.05 -4.76
CA ILE A 194 -15.70 2.89 -3.84
C ILE A 194 -16.96 3.44 -4.51
N TYR A 195 -18.05 2.68 -4.45
CA TYR A 195 -19.34 3.03 -5.03
C TYR A 195 -20.39 3.33 -3.97
N ALA A 196 -21.33 4.21 -4.31
CA ALA A 196 -22.58 4.43 -3.59
C ALA A 196 -23.76 4.23 -4.56
N GLY A 197 -24.32 3.02 -4.56
CA GLY A 197 -25.17 2.55 -5.66
C GLY A 197 -24.30 2.32 -6.89
N GLU A 198 -24.69 2.90 -8.04
CA GLU A 198 -23.95 2.78 -9.31
C GLU A 198 -22.86 3.85 -9.48
N HIS A 199 -22.80 4.85 -8.59
CA HIS A 199 -21.88 5.97 -8.72
C HIS A 199 -20.56 5.72 -8.01
N ALA A 200 -19.44 5.90 -8.71
CA ALA A 200 -18.11 5.97 -8.10
C ALA A 200 -17.99 7.28 -7.30
N VAL A 201 -17.55 7.18 -6.04
CA VAL A 201 -17.51 8.33 -5.09
C VAL A 201 -16.12 8.54 -4.47
N GLU A 202 -15.27 7.53 -4.51
CA GLU A 202 -13.85 7.63 -4.15
C GLU A 202 -13.03 6.74 -5.08
N ALA A 203 -11.90 7.25 -5.55
CA ALA A 203 -10.84 6.45 -6.13
C ALA A 203 -9.59 6.55 -5.24
N THR A 204 -8.95 5.43 -4.94
CA THR A 204 -7.68 5.40 -4.21
C THR A 204 -6.62 4.68 -5.03
N SER A 205 -5.48 5.33 -5.27
CA SER A 205 -4.27 4.67 -5.76
C SER A 205 -3.36 4.36 -4.57
N PHE A 206 -3.02 3.09 -4.41
CA PHE A 206 -2.10 2.60 -3.40
C PHE A 206 -0.84 2.04 -4.04
N LEU A 207 0.27 2.19 -3.32
CA LEU A 207 1.50 1.46 -3.59
C LEU A 207 1.90 0.71 -2.33
N PHE A 208 2.16 -0.59 -2.46
CA PHE A 208 2.55 -1.47 -1.36
C PHE A 208 3.95 -2.03 -1.58
N ASP A 209 4.77 -2.03 -0.53
CA ASP A 209 5.97 -2.89 -0.46
C ASP A 209 5.53 -4.36 -0.43
N ALA A 210 5.83 -5.12 -1.49
CA ALA A 210 5.48 -6.55 -1.58
C ALA A 210 6.26 -7.42 -0.60
N GLY A 211 7.37 -6.92 -0.04
CA GLY A 211 8.09 -7.55 1.05
C GLY A 211 7.32 -7.55 2.37
N TRP A 212 6.48 -6.53 2.58
CA TRP A 212 5.60 -6.42 3.75
C TRP A 212 4.23 -7.06 3.52
N HIS A 213 3.68 -7.01 2.31
CA HIS A 213 2.26 -7.33 2.11
C HIS A 213 2.03 -8.71 1.49
N ARG A 214 1.16 -9.51 2.11
CA ARG A 214 0.50 -10.67 1.50
C ARG A 214 -0.99 -10.36 1.36
N PHE A 215 -1.52 -10.51 0.15
CA PHE A 215 -2.93 -10.30 -0.14
C PHE A 215 -3.64 -11.66 -0.16
N THR A 216 -4.65 -11.83 0.70
CA THR A 216 -5.40 -13.07 0.87
C THR A 216 -6.87 -12.85 0.50
N TYR A 217 -7.43 -13.72 -0.33
CA TYR A 217 -8.83 -13.65 -0.74
C TYR A 217 -9.50 -15.00 -0.51
N ASP A 218 -10.61 -14.99 0.23
CA ASP A 218 -11.53 -16.13 0.26
C ASP A 218 -12.53 -15.93 -0.87
N VAL A 219 -12.51 -16.83 -1.85
CA VAL A 219 -13.49 -16.86 -2.94
C VAL A 219 -14.42 -18.04 -2.66
N PRO A 220 -15.70 -17.81 -2.35
CA PRO A 220 -16.64 -18.91 -2.20
C PRO A 220 -16.74 -19.66 -3.54
N MET A 221 -16.67 -20.99 -3.46
CA MET A 221 -16.93 -21.89 -4.56
C MET A 221 -18.21 -22.65 -4.18
N ASP A 222 -19.13 -22.76 -5.12
CA ASP A 222 -20.34 -23.59 -4.97
C ASP A 222 -20.00 -25.08 -4.89
#